data_AF-A0A7C3AEF3-F1
#
_entry.id   AF-A0A7C3AEF3-F1
#
_cell.length_a   1.000
_cell.length_b   1.000
_cell.length_c   1.000
_cell.angle_alpha   90.00
_cell.angle_beta   90.00
_cell.angle_gamma   90.00
#
_symmetry.space_group_name_H-M   'P 1'
#
loop_
_entity.id
_entity.type
_entity.pdbx_description
1 polymer ?
#
loop_
_entity_poly.entity_id
_entity_poly.type
_entity_poly.pdbx_seq_one_letter_code
_entity_poly.pdbx_strand_id
1 'polypeptide(L)' 'MSIFKVGWIVAVGLAILTIVEYIFAAEVADATARFLGLVLSAGTKAGLIMWFFMHLPRVWRGEEAH' A
#
# COMPACT_ATOMS: atom_id res chain seq x y z
N MET A 1 17.26 -3.12 11.70
CA MET A 1 16.73 -4.14 10.75
C MET A 1 17.33 -3.84 9.38
N SER A 2 17.78 -4.82 8.59
CA SER A 2 18.41 -4.51 7.29
C SER A 2 17.35 -4.01 6.28
N ILE A 3 17.74 -3.09 5.40
CA ILE A 3 16.85 -2.51 4.36
C ILE A 3 16.20 -3.61 3.50
N PHE A 4 16.96 -4.66 3.18
CA PHE A 4 16.45 -5.82 2.45
C PHE A 4 15.32 -6.56 3.19
N LYS A 5 15.41 -6.68 4.53
CA LYS A 5 14.35 -7.31 5.33
C LYS A 5 13.07 -6.45 5.34
N VAL A 6 13.21 -5.13 5.43
CA VAL A 6 12.06 -4.22 5.39
C VAL A 6 11.39 -4.26 4.01
N GLY A 7 12.17 -4.27 2.93
CA GLY A 7 11.64 -4.36 1.58
C GLY A 7 10.84 -5.63 1.31
N TRP A 8 11.32 -6.77 1.80
CA TRP A 8 10.56 -8.03 1.72
C TRP A 8 9.26 -7.99 2.51
N ILE A 9 9.25 -7.39 3.70
CA ILE A 9 8.04 -7.25 4.51
C ILE A 9 7.02 -6.37 3.78
N VAL A 10 7.45 -5.24 3.20
CA VAL A 10 6.57 -4.35 2.43
C VAL A 10 6.05 -5.06 1.19
N ALA A 11 6.89 -5.78 0.45
CA ALA A 11 6.47 -6.54 -0.73
C ALA A 11 5.42 -7.60 -0.41
N VAL A 12 5.63 -8.38 0.67
CA VAL A 12 4.65 -9.38 1.13
C VAL A 12 3.35 -8.69 1.57
N GLY A 13 3.43 -7.56 2.29
CA GLY A 13 2.24 -6.78 2.66
C GLY A 13 1.44 -6.31 1.45
N LEU A 14 2.11 -5.81 0.41
CA LEU A 14 1.47 -5.38 -0.85
C LEU A 14 0.84 -6.57 -1.59
N ALA A 15 1.48 -7.75 -1.59
CA ALA A 15 0.93 -8.95 -2.18
C ALA A 15 -0.35 -9.39 -1.46
N ILE A 16 -0.35 -9.43 -0.13
CA ILE A 16 -1.53 -9.76 0.68
C ILE A 16 -2.67 -8.77 0.38
N LEU A 17 -2.37 -7.47 0.35
CA LEU A 17 -3.37 -6.44 0.06
C LEU A 17 -3.99 -6.58 -1.34
N THR A 18 -3.21 -7.09 -2.30
CA THR A 18 -3.70 -7.38 -3.66
C THR A 18 -4.63 -8.61 -3.69
N ILE A 19 -4.36 -9.63 -2.87
CA ILE A 19 -5.28 -10.76 -2.70
C ILE A 19 -6.60 -10.30 -2.07
N VAL A 20 -6.52 -9.44 -1.04
CA VAL A 20 -7.72 -8.88 -0.40
C VAL A 20 -8.56 -8.11 -1.41
N GLU A 21 -7.95 -7.27 -2.26
CA GLU A 21 -8.66 -6.58 -3.34
C GLU A 21 -9.37 -7.52 -4.30
N TYR A 22 -8.69 -8.59 -4.71
CA TYR A 22 -9.30 -9.58 -5.57
C TYR A 22 -10.56 -10.20 -4.93
N ILE A 23 -10.49 -10.55 -3.65
CA ILE A 23 -11.64 -11.09 -2.90
C ILE A 23 -12.77 -10.06 -2.84
N PHE A 24 -12.48 -8.80 -2.52
CA PHE A 24 -13.50 -7.74 -2.51
C PHE A 24 -14.13 -7.53 -3.89
N ALA A 25 -13.34 -7.60 -4.96
CA ALA A 25 -13.83 -7.44 -6.32
C ALA A 25 -14.68 -8.64 -6.79
N ALA A 26 -14.29 -9.86 -6.42
CA ALA A 26 -14.90 -11.09 -6.91
C ALA A 26 -16.10 -11.57 -6.05
N GLU A 27 -16.00 -11.46 -4.73
CA GLU A 27 -16.92 -12.15 -3.81
C GLU A 27 -17.90 -11.20 -3.10
N VAL A 28 -17.61 -9.90 -3.04
CA VAL A 28 -18.46 -8.94 -2.33
C VAL A 28 -19.55 -8.39 -3.25
N ALA A 29 -20.77 -8.90 -3.06
CA ALA A 29 -21.95 -8.48 -3.82
C ALA A 29 -22.46 -7.09 -3.41
N ASP A 30 -22.31 -6.70 -2.14
CA ASP A 30 -22.72 -5.38 -1.67
C ASP A 30 -21.83 -4.29 -2.28
N ALA A 31 -22.46 -3.40 -3.05
CA ALA A 31 -21.74 -2.39 -3.81
C ALA A 31 -20.97 -1.40 -2.92
N THR A 32 -21.53 -1.07 -1.75
CA THR A 32 -20.93 -0.12 -0.81
C THR A 32 -19.72 -0.74 -0.12
N ALA A 33 -19.85 -1.96 0.40
CA ALA A 33 -18.78 -2.71 1.01
C ALA A 33 -17.64 -3.00 0.02
N ARG A 34 -17.98 -3.36 -1.22
CA ARG A 34 -17.00 -3.53 -2.30
C ARG A 34 -16.24 -2.23 -2.59
N PHE A 35 -16.96 -1.12 -2.76
CA PHE A 35 -16.35 0.18 -3.01
C PHE A 35 -15.42 0.60 -1.87
N LEU A 36 -15.89 0.55 -0.62
CA LEU A 36 -15.10 0.92 0.54
C LEU A 36 -13.88 0.01 0.71
N GLY A 37 -14.03 -1.30 0.53
CA GLY A 37 -12.93 -2.25 0.61
C GLY A 37 -11.83 -1.94 -0.40
N LEU A 38 -12.21 -1.70 -1.67
CA LEU A 38 -11.26 -1.37 -2.75
C LEU A 38 -10.61 0.00 -2.56
N VAL A 39 -11.34 1.00 -2.09
CA VAL A 39 -10.79 2.34 -1.84
C VAL A 39 -9.79 2.31 -0.68
N LEU A 40 -10.13 1.63 0.42
CA LEU A 40 -9.26 1.51 1.59
C LEU A 40 -7.99 0.71 1.26
N SER A 41 -8.11 -0.36 0.48
CA SER A 41 -6.96 -1.15 0.06
C SER A 41 -6.06 -0.35 -0.89
N ALA A 42 -6.63 0.32 -1.89
CA ALA A 42 -5.88 1.14 -2.83
C ALA A 42 -5.15 2.29 -2.12
N GLY A 43 -5.83 2.96 -1.18
CA GLY A 43 -5.24 4.03 -0.36
C GLY A 43 -4.09 3.53 0.50
N THR A 44 -4.25 2.39 1.16
CA THR A 44 -3.19 1.77 1.97
C THR A 44 -1.98 1.40 1.11
N LYS A 45 -2.23 0.84 -0.09
CA LYS A 45 -1.18 0.44 -1.04
C LYS A 45 -0.39 1.66 -1.53
N ALA A 46 -1.09 2.70 -1.93
CA ALA A 46 -0.49 3.98 -2.32
C ALA A 46 0.38 4.54 -1.18
N GLY A 47 -0.13 4.53 0.06
CA GLY A 47 0.61 4.97 1.25
C GLY A 47 1.92 4.19 1.45
N LEU A 48 1.87 2.86 1.41
CA LEU A 48 3.06 2.01 1.53
C LEU A 48 4.06 2.26 0.41
N ILE A 49 3.59 2.47 -0.82
CA ILE A 49 4.46 2.74 -1.97
C ILE A 49 5.15 4.10 -1.84
N MET A 50 4.37 5.14 -1.51
CA MET A 50 4.89 6.49 -1.30
C MET A 50 5.93 6.52 -0.17
N TRP A 51 5.66 5.78 0.91
CA TRP A 51 6.55 5.72 2.06
C TRP A 51 7.83 4.95 1.78
N PHE A 52 7.72 3.72 1.26
CA PHE A 52 8.86 2.80 1.15
C PHE A 52 9.65 2.95 -0.15
N PHE A 53 8.97 3.07 -1.28
CA PHE A 53 9.63 3.09 -2.60
C PHE A 53 9.94 4.51 -3.07
N MET A 54 9.02 5.45 -2.87
CA MET A 54 9.21 6.83 -3.33
C MET A 54 9.93 7.70 -2.30
N HIS A 55 10.13 7.21 -1.08
CA HIS A 55 10.75 7.97 0.01
C HIS A 55 10.12 9.36 0.21
N LEU A 56 8.82 9.51 -0.07
CA LEU A 56 8.08 10.77 -0.01
C LEU A 56 8.24 11.54 1.32
N PRO A 57 8.37 10.87 2.51
CA PRO A 57 8.66 11.57 3.75
C PRO A 57 9.98 12.35 3.74
N ARG A 58 10.97 11.90 2.96
CA ARG A 58 12.27 12.57 2.82
C ARG A 58 12.13 13.87 2.01
N VAL A 59 11.37 13.81 0.93
CA VAL A 59 10.98 14.96 0.11
C VAL A 59 10.24 16.00 0.96
N TRP A 60 9.23 15.59 1.73
CA TRP A 60 8.45 16.50 2.59
C TRP A 60 9.24 17.08 3.76
N ARG A 61 10.30 16.41 4.21
CA ARG A 61 11.22 16.97 5.23
C ARG A 61 12.26 17.92 4.65
N GLY A 62 12.29 18.14 3.33
CA GLY A 62 13.25 19.02 2.67
C GLY A 62 14.69 18.51 2.70
N GLU A 63 14.91 17.23 3.03
CA GLU A 63 16.24 16.61 3.13
C GLU A 63 16.93 16.41 1.77
N GLU A 64 16.22 16.68 0.65
CA GLU A 64 16.75 16.60 -0.72
C GLU A 64 17.25 17.95 -1.28
N ALA A 65 17.14 19.04 -0.50
CA ALA A 65 17.69 20.34 -0.88
C ALA A 65 19.14 20.49 -0.40
N HIS A 66 20.05 19.69 -0.97
CA HIS A 66 21.49 19.88 -0.88
C HIS A 66 22.12 19.81 -2.26
#